data_AF-A0A1I7SJE1-F1
#
_entry.id   AF-A0A1I7SJE1-F1
#
_cell.length_a   1.000
_cell.length_b   1.000
_cell.length_c   1.000
_cell.angle_alpha   90.00
_cell.angle_beta   90.00
_cell.angle_gamma   90.00
#
_symmetry.space_group_name_H-M   'P 1'
#
loop_
_entity.id
_entity.type
_entity.pdbx_description
1 polymer ?
#
loop_
_entity_poly.entity_id
_entity_poly.type
_entity_poly.pdbx_seq_one_letter_code
_entity_poly.pdbx_strand_id
1 'polypeptide(L)'
;MFLQRSLPTREGIKVGLFTNWYDYEDITDHSRQVQAAEIWYWHAISEGPNGETSKDFRDFRPFGPFKGWPLAKQYGVEEKICNYNANVNVFPASSMNSNGDNSIPIGEGAAFVKSN
;
A
#
# COMPACT_ATOMS: atom_id res chain seq x y z
N MET A 1 11.21 15.72 -6.27
CA MET A 1 10.11 16.65 -6.65
C MET A 1 9.19 15.96 -7.63
N PHE A 2 8.12 15.31 -7.14
CA PHE A 2 7.02 14.87 -7.99
C PHE A 2 5.98 16.00 -8.04
N LEU A 3 5.90 16.70 -9.16
CA LEU A 3 4.84 17.69 -9.42
C LEU A 3 3.55 16.93 -9.73
N GLN A 4 2.64 16.85 -8.76
CA GLN A 4 1.31 16.29 -9.01
C GLN A 4 0.42 17.34 -9.68
N ARG A 5 0.59 17.47 -11.00
CA ARG A 5 -0.43 18.04 -11.87
C ARG A 5 -1.57 17.02 -11.90
N SER A 6 -2.79 17.42 -11.55
CA SER A 6 -3.98 16.55 -11.59
C SER A 6 -4.02 15.81 -12.94
N LEU A 7 -3.79 14.49 -12.93
CA LEU A 7 -3.87 13.67 -14.13
C LEU A 7 -5.36 13.47 -14.43
N PRO A 8 -5.93 14.10 -15.48
CA PRO A 8 -7.29 13.83 -15.87
C PRO A 8 -7.27 12.49 -16.60
N THR A 9 -7.73 11.42 -15.96
CA THR A 9 -7.85 10.13 -16.65
C THR A 9 -9.07 10.18 -17.57
N ARG A 10 -8.84 10.57 -18.83
CA ARG A 10 -9.86 10.56 -19.90
C ARG A 10 -10.48 9.18 -20.17
N GLU A 11 -9.97 8.13 -19.53
CA GLU A 11 -10.22 6.72 -19.82
C GLU A 11 -10.87 5.97 -18.63
N GLY A 12 -11.33 6.66 -17.58
CA GLY A 12 -11.89 5.99 -16.39
C GLY A 12 -10.86 5.23 -15.54
N ILE A 13 -9.57 5.52 -15.73
CA ILE A 13 -8.47 4.95 -14.94
C ILE A 13 -8.44 5.61 -13.57
N LYS A 14 -8.32 4.83 -12.50
CA LYS A 14 -8.03 5.35 -11.15
C LYS A 14 -6.52 5.45 -10.94
N VAL A 15 -6.07 6.56 -10.36
CA VAL A 15 -4.65 6.78 -10.00
C VAL A 15 -4.53 6.74 -8.49
N GLY A 16 -3.60 5.93 -7.99
CA GLY A 16 -3.22 5.86 -6.58
C GLY A 16 -1.76 6.24 -6.35
N LEU A 17 -1.38 6.46 -5.08
CA LEU A 17 0.01 6.72 -4.69
C LEU A 17 0.64 5.51 -4.02
N PHE A 18 1.93 5.29 -4.27
CA PHE A 18 2.77 4.33 -3.56
C PHE A 18 3.75 5.10 -2.67
N THR A 19 3.50 5.13 -1.37
CA THR A 19 4.30 5.92 -0.41
C THR A 19 4.03 5.50 1.04
N ASN A 20 4.77 6.07 1.98
CA ASN A 20 4.60 5.89 3.41
C ASN A 20 4.59 7.26 4.12
N TRP A 21 4.38 7.27 5.44
CA TRP A 21 4.27 8.52 6.19
C TRP A 21 5.55 9.36 6.14
N TYR A 22 6.71 8.70 6.23
CA TYR A 22 8.03 9.32 6.27
C TYR A 22 8.40 9.94 4.91
N ASP A 23 8.34 9.13 3.84
CA ASP A 23 8.62 9.58 2.47
C ASP A 23 7.67 10.68 2.05
N TYR A 24 6.39 10.57 2.41
CA TYR A 24 5.41 11.59 2.06
C TYR A 24 5.76 12.93 2.71
N GLU A 25 6.12 12.93 4.00
CA GLU A 25 6.54 14.15 4.70
C GLU A 25 7.80 14.73 4.09
N ASP A 26 8.82 13.91 3.81
CA ASP A 26 10.08 14.33 3.19
C ASP A 26 9.90 14.89 1.77
N ILE A 27 9.06 14.26 0.95
CA ILE A 27 8.87 14.62 -0.46
C ILE A 27 7.96 15.83 -0.62
N THR A 28 6.93 15.93 0.22
CA THR A 28 5.85 16.92 0.06
C THR A 28 5.94 18.09 1.04
N ASP A 29 6.91 18.08 1.95
CA ASP A 29 7.01 19.01 3.06
C ASP A 29 5.69 19.10 3.85
N HIS A 30 5.21 17.93 4.29
CA HIS A 30 3.97 17.79 5.08
C HIS A 30 2.70 18.33 4.39
N SER A 31 2.72 18.53 3.06
CA SER A 31 1.60 19.12 2.33
C SER A 31 0.31 18.31 2.49
N ARG A 32 -0.82 19.01 2.56
CA ARG A 32 -2.17 18.40 2.54
C ARG A 32 -2.93 18.66 1.24
N GLN A 33 -2.24 19.23 0.25
CA GLN A 33 -2.85 19.67 -1.01
C GLN A 33 -2.91 18.58 -2.09
N VAL A 34 -2.28 17.43 -1.86
CA VAL A 34 -2.46 16.26 -2.74
C VAL A 34 -3.93 15.85 -2.68
N GLN A 35 -4.58 15.77 -3.84
CA GLN A 35 -5.95 15.25 -3.91
C GLN A 35 -5.98 13.85 -3.30
N ALA A 36 -6.98 13.61 -2.45
CA ALA A 36 -7.16 12.32 -1.80
C ALA A 36 -7.27 11.23 -2.86
N ALA A 37 -6.23 10.41 -2.94
CA ALA A 37 -6.11 9.27 -3.85
C ALA A 37 -6.12 7.98 -3.02
N GLU A 38 -6.44 6.87 -3.68
CA GLU A 38 -6.20 5.55 -3.11
C GLU A 38 -4.69 5.37 -2.87
N ILE A 39 -4.32 4.68 -1.77
CA ILE A 39 -2.91 4.51 -1.40
C ILE A 39 -2.50 3.04 -1.31
N TRP A 40 -1.34 2.74 -1.89
CA TRP A 40 -0.55 1.55 -1.63
C TRP A 40 0.54 1.92 -0.64
N TYR A 41 0.35 1.53 0.62
CA TYR A 41 1.27 1.85 1.71
C TYR A 41 2.50 0.94 1.64
N TRP A 42 3.70 1.45 1.89
CA TRP A 42 4.88 0.60 1.98
C TRP A 42 5.55 0.74 3.34
N HIS A 43 5.91 -0.39 3.95
CA HIS A 43 6.69 -0.39 5.19
C HIS A 43 7.47 -1.69 5.29
N ALA A 44 8.79 -1.60 5.17
CA ALA A 44 9.75 -2.68 5.41
C ALA A 44 10.92 -2.10 6.22
N ILE A 45 11.56 -2.93 7.04
CA ILE A 45 12.70 -2.53 7.89
C ILE A 45 13.99 -2.54 7.07
N SER A 46 14.17 -3.55 6.23
CA SER A 46 15.31 -3.70 5.33
C SER A 46 14.93 -4.58 4.14
N GLU A 47 15.89 -4.83 3.26
CA GLU A 47 15.77 -5.82 2.19
C GLU A 47 15.84 -7.25 2.74
N GLY A 48 15.16 -8.16 2.04
CA GLY A 48 15.16 -9.60 2.27
C GLY A 48 14.34 -10.06 3.49
N PRO A 49 14.28 -11.39 3.74
CA PRO A 49 13.27 -12.00 4.63
C PRO A 49 13.29 -11.51 6.08
N ASN A 50 14.43 -11.00 6.55
CA ASN A 50 14.55 -10.49 7.92
C ASN A 50 14.13 -9.00 8.03
N GLY A 51 13.89 -8.35 6.90
CA GLY A 51 13.47 -6.96 6.80
C GLY A 51 11.97 -6.78 6.65
N GLU A 52 11.19 -7.87 6.62
CA GLU A 52 9.73 -7.80 6.53
C GLU A 52 9.10 -7.15 7.77
N THR A 53 8.05 -6.36 7.56
CA THR A 53 7.11 -5.97 8.63
C THR A 53 5.92 -6.94 8.67
N SER A 54 5.06 -6.78 9.67
CA SER A 54 3.86 -7.61 9.76
C SER A 54 3.00 -7.47 8.51
N LYS A 55 2.43 -8.58 8.03
CA LYS A 55 1.51 -8.63 6.88
C LYS A 55 0.15 -7.95 7.16
N ASP A 56 -0.08 -7.43 8.36
CA ASP A 56 -1.29 -6.64 8.65
C ASP A 56 -1.07 -5.13 8.47
N PHE A 57 -2.14 -4.36 8.63
CA PHE A 57 -2.15 -2.91 8.47
C PHE A 57 -2.08 -2.14 9.81
N ARG A 58 -1.76 -2.81 10.94
CA ARG A 58 -1.81 -2.18 12.27
C ARG A 58 -0.72 -1.11 12.47
N ASP A 59 0.33 -1.16 11.67
CA ASP A 59 1.41 -0.17 11.66
C ASP A 59 1.14 1.01 10.73
N PHE A 60 0.00 1.03 10.02
CA PHE A 60 -0.40 2.16 9.21
C PHE A 60 -0.64 3.39 10.10
N ARG A 61 0.02 4.49 9.75
CA ARG A 61 -0.14 5.80 10.39
C ARG A 61 -0.83 6.73 9.40
N PRO A 62 -1.96 7.38 9.73
CA PRO A 62 -2.55 8.39 8.85
C PRO A 62 -1.63 9.61 8.65
N PHE A 63 -1.37 10.00 7.40
CA PHE A 63 -0.51 11.14 7.04
C PHE A 63 -1.11 11.96 5.90
N GLY A 64 -0.68 13.22 5.75
CA GLY A 64 -1.18 14.11 4.69
C GLY A 64 -2.72 14.08 4.56
N PRO A 65 -3.27 13.90 3.33
CA PRO A 65 -4.69 13.71 3.08
C PRO A 65 -5.20 12.25 3.30
N PHE A 66 -4.32 11.28 3.54
CA PHE A 66 -4.66 9.86 3.64
C PHE A 66 -5.10 9.51 5.07
N LYS A 67 -6.43 9.49 5.29
CA LYS A 67 -7.04 9.17 6.58
C LYS A 67 -7.76 7.82 6.63
N GLY A 68 -8.05 7.23 5.48
CA GLY A 68 -8.68 5.90 5.37
C GLY A 68 -7.67 4.76 5.35
N TRP A 69 -8.19 3.53 5.36
CA TRP A 69 -7.36 2.33 5.18
C TRP A 69 -6.72 2.29 3.79
N PRO A 70 -5.44 1.87 3.69
CA PRO A 70 -4.77 1.70 2.40
C PRO A 70 -5.38 0.53 1.61
N LEU A 71 -5.31 0.59 0.29
CA LEU A 71 -5.78 -0.49 -0.60
C LEU A 71 -4.86 -1.70 -0.62
N ALA A 72 -3.58 -1.48 -0.35
CA ALA A 72 -2.56 -2.51 -0.35
C ALA A 72 -1.43 -2.06 0.59
N LYS A 73 -0.71 -3.04 1.13
CA LYS A 73 0.54 -2.81 1.85
C LYS A 73 1.65 -3.64 1.23
N GLN A 74 2.78 -3.00 0.93
CA GLN A 74 4.04 -3.69 0.74
C GLN A 74 4.71 -3.87 2.10
N TYR A 75 4.87 -5.12 2.53
CA TYR A 75 5.44 -5.44 3.84
C TYR A 75 6.87 -6.00 3.76
N GLY A 76 7.37 -6.31 2.56
CA GLY A 76 8.74 -6.77 2.32
C GLY A 76 9.29 -6.27 0.99
N VAL A 77 10.61 -6.17 0.90
CA VAL A 77 11.35 -5.65 -0.27
C VAL A 77 12.45 -6.65 -0.61
N GLU A 78 12.62 -6.96 -1.89
CA GLU A 78 13.71 -7.84 -2.34
C GLU A 78 13.69 -9.24 -1.70
N GLU A 79 12.50 -9.80 -1.51
CA GLU A 79 12.31 -11.15 -1.01
C GLU A 79 12.75 -12.20 -2.02
N LYS A 80 13.50 -13.21 -1.58
CA LYS A 80 13.96 -14.29 -2.46
C LYS A 80 12.94 -15.43 -2.51
N ILE A 81 12.09 -15.43 -3.54
CA ILE A 81 11.05 -16.43 -3.77
C ILE A 81 11.41 -17.26 -5.00
N CYS A 82 11.62 -18.56 -4.82
CA CYS A 82 11.89 -19.49 -5.93
C CYS A 82 13.00 -19.02 -6.90
N ASN A 83 14.09 -18.43 -6.37
CA ASN A 83 15.22 -17.83 -7.10
C ASN A 83 14.93 -16.50 -7.84
N TYR A 84 13.84 -15.81 -7.51
CA TYR A 84 13.53 -14.46 -7.97
C TYR A 84 13.48 -13.50 -6.79
N ASN A 85 13.94 -12.26 -7.00
CA ASN A 85 13.79 -11.19 -6.02
C ASN A 85 12.47 -10.48 -6.31
N ALA A 86 11.60 -10.36 -5.31
CA ALA A 86 10.27 -9.79 -5.46
C ALA A 86 9.89 -8.94 -4.25
N ASN A 87 9.03 -7.95 -4.48
CA ASN A 87 8.40 -7.21 -3.41
C ASN A 87 7.09 -7.91 -3.01
N VAL A 88 6.92 -8.19 -1.72
CA VAL A 88 5.75 -8.90 -1.21
C VAL A 88 4.71 -7.95 -0.64
N ASN A 89 3.45 -8.23 -0.98
CA ASN A 89 2.34 -7.34 -0.73
C ASN A 89 1.14 -8.10 -0.15
N VAL A 90 0.34 -7.37 0.61
CA VAL A 90 -0.92 -7.82 1.18
C VAL A 90 -2.03 -6.85 0.79
N PHE A 91 -3.17 -7.41 0.45
CA PHE A 91 -4.39 -6.68 0.15
C PHE A 91 -5.39 -6.95 1.28
N PRO A 92 -6.22 -5.98 1.70
CA PRO A 92 -7.29 -6.26 2.64
C PRO A 92 -8.19 -7.37 2.07
N ALA A 93 -8.54 -8.37 2.88
CA ALA A 93 -9.35 -9.49 2.39
C ALA A 93 -10.70 -9.00 1.85
N SER A 94 -11.06 -9.41 0.63
CA SER A 94 -12.34 -9.12 0.01
C SER A 94 -13.47 -9.93 0.67
N SER A 95 -13.95 -9.46 1.82
CA SER A 95 -15.28 -9.79 2.33
C SER A 95 -16.03 -8.52 2.70
N MET A 96 -16.38 -7.74 1.67
CA MET A 96 -17.56 -6.89 1.74
C MET A 96 -18.80 -7.80 1.86
N ASN A 97 -19.16 -8.20 3.09
CA ASN A 97 -20.45 -7.89 3.73
C ASN A 97 -20.52 -8.53 5.14
N SER A 98 -20.40 -7.74 6.20
CA SER A 98 -21.47 -7.53 7.20
C SER A 98 -20.93 -6.94 8.51
N ASN A 99 -21.57 -5.84 8.92
CA ASN A 99 -21.77 -5.40 10.30
C ASN A 99 -20.54 -5.08 11.16
N GLY A 100 -20.20 -3.79 11.20
CA GLY A 100 -19.88 -3.10 12.47
C GLY A 100 -18.60 -3.48 13.21
N ASP A 101 -17.77 -4.38 12.69
CA ASP A 101 -16.51 -4.72 13.32
C ASP A 101 -15.34 -3.96 12.67
N ASN A 102 -14.63 -3.16 13.48
CA ASN A 102 -13.45 -2.41 13.09
C ASN A 102 -12.20 -3.31 12.99
N SER A 103 -12.37 -4.63 12.94
CA SER A 103 -11.27 -5.58 12.78
C SER A 103 -10.76 -5.59 11.33
N ILE A 104 -9.46 -5.39 11.16
CA ILE A 104 -8.75 -5.45 9.89
C ILE A 104 -8.80 -6.90 9.36
N PRO A 105 -9.38 -7.17 8.18
CA PRO A 105 -9.30 -8.48 7.57
C PRO A 105 -7.85 -8.75 7.18
N ILE A 106 -7.26 -9.79 7.76
CA ILE A 106 -5.93 -10.30 7.39
C ILE A 106 -5.97 -10.77 5.93
N GLY A 107 -5.19 -10.12 5.08
CA GLY A 107 -5.16 -10.39 3.65
C GLY A 107 -4.47 -11.70 3.29
N GLU A 108 -5.14 -12.51 2.48
CA GLU A 108 -4.45 -13.50 1.65
C GLU A 108 -3.48 -12.77 0.71
N GLY A 109 -2.28 -13.34 0.52
CA GLY A 109 -1.32 -12.77 -0.42
C GLY A 109 -1.89 -12.82 -1.84
N ALA A 110 -1.34 -12.05 -2.77
CA ALA A 110 -1.68 -12.23 -4.18
C ALA A 110 -1.44 -13.70 -4.59
N ALA A 111 -2.50 -14.46 -4.79
CA ALA A 111 -2.41 -15.84 -5.26
C ALA A 111 -2.08 -15.81 -6.76
N PHE A 112 -0.86 -16.18 -7.12
CA PHE A 112 -0.50 -16.44 -8.52
C PHE A 112 -1.24 -17.70 -8.97
N VAL A 113 -2.40 -17.53 -9.60
CA VAL A 113 -3.09 -18.64 -10.26
C VAL A 113 -2.31 -18.98 -11.53
N LYS A 114 -1.70 -20.17 -11.59
CA LYS A 114 -1.12 -20.68 -12.83
C LYS A 114 -2.26 -20.92 -13.82
N SER A 115 -2.30 -20.16 -14.93
CA SER A 115 -3.19 -20.49 -16.03
C SER A 115 -2.74 -21.81 -16.65
N ASN A 116 -3.66 -22.76 -16.77
CA ASN A 116 -3.46 -23.97 -17.57
C ASN A 116 -3.29 -23.62 -19.05
#